data_AF-A0A449BRV0-F1
#
_entry.id   AF-A0A449BRV0-F1
#
_cell.length_a   1.000
_cell.length_b   1.000
_cell.length_c   1.000
_cell.angle_alpha   90.00
_cell.angle_beta   90.00
_cell.angle_gamma   90.00
#
_symmetry.space_group_name_H-M   'P 1'
#
loop_
_entity.id
_entity.type
_entity.pdbx_description
1 polymer ?
#
loop_
_entity_poly.entity_id
_entity_poly.type
_entity_poly.pdbx_seq_one_letter_code
_entity_poly.pdbx_strand_id
1 'polypeptide(L)'
;MANSSYDIQKVYNDIFKINDYFYEGEQGQLIVDEEHGSIDKYCDYGSSSGNGKCQNDYLKMASSGVIHLLTNLKNYGLENDKLAEYAILFLSYKLNQNEKYSNTKINDFYTSYIETNEYYNKNIKDNDITYKAIINNNNDLMNINEISKFNDPFGILLLLYYAIDLKDWNCTKYSKNVNEFVQKFEELSKDSNNKENSLYKKLLSTLSNDYDNLKNIYEKKSCNISPLPKIDPKKNFVENSGIDSGQTLGKTPEITSSSSSILNTVIPGLSTFAIPVFLGVAYKYSLFGIDKLFQRQYIRNKLKKTKKKMELNI
;
A
#
# COMPACT_ATOMS: atom_id res chain seq x y z
N MET A 1 -20.52 -6.79 1.24
CA MET A 1 -19.16 -6.93 0.69
C MET A 1 -19.29 -7.69 -0.61
N ALA A 2 -18.97 -7.07 -1.74
CA ALA A 2 -18.86 -7.81 -2.99
C ALA A 2 -17.68 -8.77 -2.85
N ASN A 3 -17.89 -10.07 -3.08
CA ASN A 3 -16.77 -11.00 -3.17
C ASN A 3 -15.83 -10.48 -4.27
N SER A 4 -14.56 -10.25 -3.96
CA SER A 4 -13.58 -9.93 -5.00
C SER A 4 -13.57 -11.07 -6.00
N SER A 5 -13.52 -10.74 -7.30
CA SER A 5 -13.40 -11.74 -8.37
C SER A 5 -12.10 -12.54 -8.30
N TYR A 6 -11.14 -12.08 -7.48
CA TYR A 6 -9.80 -12.61 -7.36
C TYR A 6 -9.42 -12.93 -5.91
N ASP A 7 -8.41 -13.80 -5.76
CA ASP A 7 -7.86 -14.22 -4.47
C ASP A 7 -6.80 -13.22 -3.99
N ILE A 8 -7.21 -12.30 -3.12
CA ILE A 8 -6.37 -11.24 -2.54
C ILE A 8 -5.16 -11.79 -1.77
N GLN A 9 -5.26 -12.99 -1.17
CA GLN A 9 -4.14 -13.60 -0.47
C GLN A 9 -3.03 -13.97 -1.45
N LYS A 10 -3.39 -14.52 -2.62
CA LYS A 10 -2.41 -14.82 -3.69
C LYS A 10 -1.78 -13.54 -4.25
N VAL A 11 -2.57 -12.49 -4.44
CA VAL A 11 -2.07 -11.17 -4.88
C VAL A 11 -1.00 -10.65 -3.92
N TYR A 12 -1.30 -10.55 -2.61
CA TYR A 12 -0.32 -10.07 -1.63
C TYR A 12 0.89 -10.99 -1.48
N ASN A 13 0.71 -12.30 -1.59
CA ASN A 13 1.81 -13.25 -1.56
C ASN A 13 2.77 -13.05 -2.74
N ASP A 14 2.26 -12.76 -3.94
CA ASP A 14 3.13 -12.46 -5.08
C ASP A 14 3.77 -11.08 -4.98
N ILE A 15 3.05 -10.06 -4.49
CA ILE A 15 3.67 -8.75 -4.17
C ILE A 15 4.83 -8.96 -3.17
N PHE A 16 4.64 -9.81 -2.16
CA PHE A 16 5.67 -10.08 -1.15
C PHE A 16 6.89 -10.75 -1.77
N LYS A 17 6.69 -11.82 -2.56
CA LYS A 17 7.81 -12.50 -3.25
C LYS A 17 8.56 -11.53 -4.17
N ILE A 18 7.83 -10.68 -4.92
CA ILE A 18 8.43 -9.69 -5.82
C ILE A 18 9.24 -8.66 -5.03
N ASN A 19 8.72 -8.21 -3.88
CA ASN A 19 9.44 -7.33 -2.98
C ASN A 19 10.75 -7.95 -2.47
N ASP A 20 10.78 -9.27 -2.29
CA ASP A 20 11.86 -10.01 -1.63
C ASP A 20 12.99 -10.44 -2.57
N TYR A 21 12.87 -10.25 -3.90
CA TYR A 21 13.97 -10.51 -4.85
C TYR A 21 15.22 -9.68 -4.55
N PHE A 22 15.08 -8.52 -3.90
CA PHE A 22 16.22 -7.71 -3.51
C PHE A 22 15.93 -6.80 -2.33
N TYR A 23 16.96 -6.52 -1.54
CA TYR A 23 16.90 -5.63 -0.38
C TYR A 23 18.28 -5.03 -0.10
N GLU A 24 18.31 -3.97 0.72
CA GLU A 24 19.57 -3.43 1.22
C GLU A 24 20.02 -4.15 2.49
N GLY A 25 21.29 -4.58 2.50
CA GLY A 25 21.96 -5.11 3.67
C GLY A 25 22.29 -4.01 4.69
N GLU A 26 22.78 -4.42 5.86
CA GLU A 26 23.08 -3.51 6.97
C GLU A 26 24.13 -2.43 6.64
N GLN A 27 24.93 -2.63 5.59
CA GLN A 27 25.96 -1.69 5.14
C GLN A 27 25.52 -0.91 3.87
N GLY A 28 24.23 -0.97 3.51
CA GLY A 28 23.68 -0.31 2.32
C GLY A 28 24.04 -1.00 1.00
N GLN A 29 24.58 -2.22 1.05
CA GLN A 29 24.83 -3.01 -0.15
C GLN A 29 23.53 -3.63 -0.67
N LEU A 30 23.35 -3.61 -1.99
CA LEU A 30 22.24 -4.28 -2.64
C LEU A 30 22.46 -5.79 -2.61
N ILE A 31 21.53 -6.53 -2.02
CA ILE A 31 21.53 -7.99 -1.94
C ILE A 31 20.37 -8.49 -2.81
N VAL A 32 20.66 -9.46 -3.67
CA VAL A 32 19.67 -10.16 -4.49
C VAL A 32 19.36 -11.50 -3.82
N ASP A 33 18.08 -11.82 -3.65
CA ASP A 33 17.63 -13.13 -3.15
C ASP A 33 17.21 -14.02 -4.33
N GLU A 34 17.96 -15.09 -4.54
CA GLU A 34 17.71 -16.08 -5.60
C GLU A 34 16.62 -17.10 -5.21
N GLU A 35 16.09 -17.07 -3.97
CA GLU A 35 15.08 -18.04 -3.49
C GLU A 35 13.79 -18.01 -4.32
N HIS A 36 13.43 -16.84 -4.85
CA HIS A 36 12.19 -16.65 -5.63
C HIS A 36 12.42 -16.70 -7.15
N GLY A 37 13.64 -17.03 -7.59
CA GLY A 37 14.05 -17.04 -9.00
C GLY A 37 14.85 -15.79 -9.38
N SER A 38 14.81 -15.42 -10.67
CA SER A 38 15.51 -14.24 -11.18
C SER A 38 14.54 -13.19 -11.74
N ILE A 39 14.73 -11.94 -11.30
CA ILE A 39 14.04 -10.76 -11.82
C ILE A 39 14.69 -10.22 -13.11
N ASP A 40 15.83 -10.78 -13.51
CA ASP A 40 16.66 -10.27 -14.62
C ASP A 40 15.90 -10.22 -15.95
N LYS A 41 14.90 -11.09 -16.13
CA LYS A 41 13.98 -11.07 -17.29
C LYS A 41 13.35 -9.69 -17.50
N TYR A 42 12.99 -9.00 -16.41
CA TYR A 42 12.32 -7.70 -16.43
C TYR A 42 13.31 -6.53 -16.43
N CYS A 43 14.60 -6.81 -16.27
CA CYS A 43 15.63 -5.83 -16.40
C CYS A 43 16.10 -5.71 -17.84
N ASP A 44 15.54 -4.77 -18.60
CA ASP A 44 15.94 -4.58 -20.00
C ASP A 44 16.14 -3.09 -20.31
N TYR A 45 17.40 -2.63 -20.25
CA TYR A 45 17.80 -1.23 -20.42
C TYR A 45 18.87 -1.03 -21.50
N GLY A 46 18.90 -1.88 -22.51
CA GLY A 46 19.64 -1.65 -23.77
C GLY A 46 21.18 -1.65 -23.72
N SER A 47 21.84 -1.69 -22.55
CA SER A 47 23.30 -1.48 -22.48
C SER A 47 24.07 -2.32 -21.44
N SER A 48 23.81 -3.63 -21.36
CA SER A 48 24.77 -4.53 -20.71
C SER A 48 24.91 -5.84 -21.49
N SER A 49 25.93 -5.88 -22.34
CA SER A 49 26.49 -7.11 -22.91
C SER A 49 27.11 -7.94 -21.78
N GLY A 50 26.28 -8.71 -21.07
CA GLY A 50 26.71 -9.59 -19.98
C GLY A 50 25.52 -10.10 -19.17
N ASN A 51 25.65 -11.31 -18.61
CA ASN A 51 24.72 -11.81 -17.59
C ASN A 51 24.70 -10.82 -16.41
N GLY A 52 23.50 -10.46 -15.92
CA GLY A 52 23.33 -9.52 -14.81
C GLY A 52 22.78 -8.14 -15.16
N LYS A 53 21.77 -8.09 -16.04
CA LYS A 53 21.04 -6.85 -16.30
C LYS A 53 20.45 -6.36 -14.96
N CYS A 54 20.79 -5.12 -14.53
CA CYS A 54 20.39 -4.46 -13.26
C CYS A 54 21.21 -4.81 -12.00
N GLN A 55 22.17 -5.72 -12.05
CA GLN A 55 22.95 -6.05 -10.85
C GLN A 55 23.66 -4.79 -10.32
N ASN A 56 23.48 -4.51 -9.03
CA ASN A 56 23.97 -3.33 -8.31
C ASN A 56 23.26 -1.99 -8.62
N ASP A 57 22.13 -1.98 -9.33
CA ASP A 57 21.32 -0.77 -9.57
C ASP A 57 19.92 -0.90 -8.95
N TYR A 58 19.78 -0.37 -7.73
CA TYR A 58 18.53 -0.43 -6.96
C TYR A 58 17.32 0.12 -7.73
N LEU A 59 17.48 1.24 -8.44
CA LEU A 59 16.38 1.91 -9.14
C LEU A 59 15.92 1.08 -10.33
N LYS A 60 16.86 0.51 -11.09
CA LYS A 60 16.48 -0.41 -12.18
C LYS A 60 15.86 -1.70 -11.66
N MET A 61 16.31 -2.23 -10.51
CA MET A 61 15.67 -3.39 -9.87
C MET A 61 14.25 -3.06 -9.38
N ALA A 62 14.03 -1.88 -8.79
CA ALA A 62 12.70 -1.42 -8.37
C ALA A 62 11.74 -1.30 -9.57
N SER A 63 12.20 -0.72 -10.68
CA SER A 63 11.42 -0.66 -11.92
C SER A 63 11.12 -2.07 -12.47
N SER A 64 12.12 -2.96 -12.47
CA SER A 64 11.93 -4.37 -12.87
C SER A 64 10.91 -5.08 -11.97
N GLY A 65 10.87 -4.75 -10.67
CA GLY A 65 9.86 -5.21 -9.71
C GLY A 65 8.45 -4.77 -10.08
N VAL A 66 8.27 -3.50 -10.44
CA VAL A 66 6.97 -3.00 -10.91
C VAL A 66 6.51 -3.74 -12.17
N ILE A 67 7.40 -3.94 -13.15
CA ILE A 67 7.09 -4.64 -14.40
C ILE A 67 6.74 -6.11 -14.13
N HIS A 68 7.48 -6.76 -13.22
CA HIS A 68 7.18 -8.13 -12.80
C HIS A 68 5.80 -8.21 -12.12
N LEU A 69 5.50 -7.26 -11.24
CA LEU A 69 4.23 -7.18 -10.52
C LEU A 69 3.07 -7.01 -11.50
N LEU A 70 3.18 -6.10 -12.47
CA LEU A 70 2.17 -5.91 -13.51
C LEU A 70 1.93 -7.19 -14.32
N THR A 71 3.01 -7.90 -14.65
CA THR A 71 2.97 -9.17 -15.39
C THR A 71 2.26 -10.28 -14.60
N ASN A 72 2.61 -10.45 -13.33
CA ASN A 72 2.05 -11.51 -12.51
C ASN A 72 0.61 -11.21 -12.11
N LEU A 73 0.34 -9.99 -11.63
CA LEU A 73 -0.95 -9.66 -11.05
C LEU A 73 -2.08 -9.66 -12.08
N LYS A 74 -1.78 -9.37 -13.34
CA LYS A 74 -2.78 -9.47 -14.42
C LYS A 74 -3.45 -10.85 -14.49
N ASN A 75 -2.71 -11.93 -14.21
CA ASN A 75 -3.24 -13.30 -14.29
C ASN A 75 -4.32 -13.60 -13.24
N TYR A 76 -4.51 -12.71 -12.25
CA TYR A 76 -5.58 -12.82 -11.27
C TYR A 76 -6.91 -12.20 -11.69
N GLY A 77 -7.00 -11.59 -12.88
CA GLY A 77 -8.24 -10.96 -13.35
C GLY A 77 -8.57 -9.66 -12.60
N LEU A 78 -7.54 -8.97 -12.12
CA LEU A 78 -7.64 -7.63 -11.54
C LEU A 78 -8.09 -6.62 -12.60
N GLU A 79 -8.96 -5.70 -12.22
CA GLU A 79 -9.27 -4.52 -13.04
C GLU A 79 -8.01 -3.67 -13.24
N ASN A 80 -7.91 -3.01 -14.39
CA ASN A 80 -6.75 -2.22 -14.77
C ASN A 80 -6.41 -1.12 -13.74
N ASP A 81 -7.43 -0.48 -13.17
CA ASP A 81 -7.26 0.53 -12.13
C ASP A 81 -6.64 -0.05 -10.86
N LYS A 82 -7.15 -1.20 -10.41
CA LYS A 82 -6.63 -1.89 -9.23
C LYS A 82 -5.19 -2.37 -9.43
N LEU A 83 -4.87 -2.83 -10.65
CA LEU A 83 -3.52 -3.20 -11.05
C LEU A 83 -2.57 -1.99 -10.96
N ALA A 84 -2.99 -0.83 -11.46
CA ALA A 84 -2.21 0.40 -11.38
C ALA A 84 -2.00 0.86 -9.93
N GLU A 85 -3.04 0.81 -9.11
CA GLU A 85 -2.94 1.16 -7.68
C GLU A 85 -1.90 0.30 -6.94
N TYR A 86 -1.90 -1.03 -7.13
CA TYR A 86 -0.90 -1.90 -6.52
C TYR A 86 0.50 -1.62 -7.03
N ALA A 87 0.67 -1.33 -8.32
CA ALA A 87 1.97 -0.98 -8.89
C ALA A 87 2.53 0.31 -8.28
N ILE A 88 1.70 1.35 -8.10
CA ILE A 88 2.12 2.62 -7.49
C ILE A 88 2.40 2.47 -5.99
N LEU A 89 1.53 1.76 -5.25
CA LEU A 89 1.76 1.47 -3.83
C LEU A 89 3.06 0.67 -3.63
N PHE A 90 3.28 -0.36 -4.43
CA PHE A 90 4.50 -1.15 -4.40
C PHE A 90 5.74 -0.31 -4.71
N LEU A 91 5.71 0.52 -5.77
CA LEU A 91 6.84 1.36 -6.13
C LEU A 91 7.19 2.36 -5.02
N SER A 92 6.18 3.05 -4.48
CA SER A 92 6.34 3.99 -3.37
C SER A 92 6.91 3.30 -2.14
N TYR A 93 6.36 2.14 -1.77
CA TYR A 93 6.85 1.35 -0.65
C TYR A 93 8.30 0.92 -0.88
N LYS A 94 8.62 0.42 -2.08
CA LYS A 94 9.96 -0.05 -2.41
C LYS A 94 10.98 1.07 -2.28
N LEU A 95 10.75 2.21 -2.92
CA LEU A 95 11.65 3.37 -2.84
C LEU A 95 11.85 3.86 -1.40
N ASN A 96 10.80 3.77 -0.57
CA ASN A 96 10.84 4.17 0.84
C ASN A 96 11.69 3.27 1.73
N GLN A 97 11.93 2.02 1.34
CA GLN A 97 12.81 1.11 2.10
C GLN A 97 14.26 1.59 2.11
N ASN A 98 14.63 2.47 1.18
CA ASN A 98 15.97 3.04 1.04
C ASN A 98 15.92 4.55 1.31
N GLU A 99 16.61 5.01 2.36
CA GLU A 99 16.62 6.43 2.75
C GLU A 99 17.00 7.35 1.58
N LYS A 100 17.98 6.92 0.78
CA LYS A 100 18.49 7.66 -0.37
C LYS A 100 17.42 7.91 -1.43
N TYR A 101 16.45 7.01 -1.56
CA TYR A 101 15.42 7.08 -2.60
C TYR A 101 14.01 7.36 -2.05
N SER A 102 13.85 7.44 -0.73
CA SER A 102 12.55 7.65 -0.06
C SER A 102 11.79 8.91 -0.49
N ASN A 103 12.51 9.96 -0.93
CA ASN A 103 11.93 11.21 -1.40
C ASN A 103 11.78 11.29 -2.94
N THR A 104 11.98 10.17 -3.64
CA THR A 104 11.88 10.13 -5.10
C THR A 104 10.43 10.35 -5.54
N LYS A 105 10.22 11.30 -6.45
CA LYS A 105 8.91 11.51 -7.06
C LYS A 105 8.57 10.34 -7.97
N ILE A 106 7.39 9.75 -7.78
CA ILE A 106 6.95 8.57 -8.52
C ILE A 106 6.88 8.84 -10.03
N ASN A 107 6.39 10.02 -10.43
CA ASN A 107 6.30 10.39 -11.85
C ASN A 107 7.70 10.51 -12.51
N ASP A 108 8.65 11.12 -11.82
CA ASP A 108 10.03 11.27 -12.31
C ASP A 108 10.71 9.89 -12.44
N PHE A 109 10.47 9.00 -11.45
CA PHE A 109 10.95 7.63 -11.49
C PHE A 109 10.34 6.86 -12.67
N TYR A 110 9.03 6.95 -12.86
CA TYR A 110 8.32 6.26 -13.95
C TYR A 110 8.91 6.65 -15.31
N THR A 111 9.04 7.95 -15.55
CA THR A 111 9.62 8.48 -16.80
C THR A 111 11.06 8.02 -17.01
N SER A 112 11.86 8.00 -15.94
CA SER A 112 13.30 7.71 -16.04
C SER A 112 13.64 6.21 -16.12
N TYR A 113 12.87 5.36 -15.44
CA TYR A 113 13.20 3.94 -15.25
C TYR A 113 12.14 2.96 -15.75
N ILE A 114 10.85 3.31 -15.78
CA ILE A 114 9.82 2.37 -16.24
C ILE A 114 9.58 2.57 -17.74
N GLU A 115 9.38 3.80 -18.19
CA GLU A 115 9.15 4.09 -19.61
C GLU A 115 10.36 3.77 -20.51
N THR A 116 11.57 3.85 -19.96
CA THR A 116 12.81 3.55 -20.68
C THR A 116 13.12 2.06 -20.74
N ASN A 117 12.39 1.22 -20.00
CA ASN A 117 12.62 -0.21 -19.98
C ASN A 117 12.07 -0.88 -21.26
N GLU A 118 12.92 -1.61 -21.97
CA GLU A 118 12.57 -2.24 -23.25
C GLU A 118 11.56 -3.39 -23.07
N TYR A 119 11.63 -4.16 -21.99
CA TYR A 119 10.65 -5.22 -21.71
C TYR A 119 9.26 -4.62 -21.53
N TYR A 120 9.16 -3.52 -20.78
CA TYR A 120 7.92 -2.78 -20.55
C TYR A 120 7.28 -2.32 -21.87
N ASN A 121 8.12 -1.83 -22.80
CA ASN A 121 7.66 -1.33 -24.09
C ASN A 121 7.32 -2.46 -25.10
N LYS A 122 8.04 -3.59 -25.07
CA LYS A 122 7.93 -4.66 -26.08
C LYS A 122 6.87 -5.72 -25.75
N ASN A 123 6.81 -6.17 -24.49
CA ASN A 123 6.25 -7.48 -24.17
C ASN A 123 4.85 -7.45 -23.55
N ILE A 124 4.16 -6.32 -23.58
CA ILE A 124 2.84 -6.24 -22.96
C ILE A 124 1.81 -5.65 -23.91
N LYS A 125 1.27 -6.52 -24.75
CA LYS A 125 -0.04 -6.37 -25.37
C LYS A 125 -0.94 -7.47 -24.82
N ASP A 126 -2.16 -7.10 -24.44
CA ASP A 126 -3.21 -8.05 -24.10
C ASP A 126 -4.53 -7.40 -24.47
N ASN A 127 -5.34 -8.07 -25.30
CA ASN A 127 -6.66 -7.61 -25.74
C ASN A 127 -6.73 -6.09 -26.01
N ASP A 128 -5.79 -5.58 -26.83
CA ASP A 128 -5.62 -4.19 -27.27
C ASP A 128 -5.06 -3.15 -26.26
N ILE A 129 -4.92 -3.44 -24.95
CA ILE A 129 -4.44 -2.46 -23.96
C ILE A 129 -3.07 -2.88 -23.36
N THR A 130 -2.07 -1.99 -23.46
CA THR A 130 -0.71 -2.21 -22.94
C THR A 130 -0.59 -1.87 -21.45
N TYR A 131 0.39 -2.40 -20.70
CA TYR A 131 0.64 -1.93 -19.31
C TYR A 131 0.97 -0.44 -19.28
N LYS A 132 1.59 0.08 -20.35
CA LYS A 132 1.78 1.51 -20.57
C LYS A 132 0.45 2.27 -20.58
N ALA A 133 -0.55 1.78 -21.31
CA ALA A 133 -1.88 2.37 -21.29
C ALA A 133 -2.54 2.26 -19.91
N ILE A 134 -2.40 1.14 -19.20
CA ILE A 134 -2.97 0.95 -17.85
C ILE A 134 -2.42 1.98 -16.85
N ILE A 135 -1.09 2.14 -16.80
CA ILE A 135 -0.44 3.11 -15.91
C ILE A 135 -0.71 4.53 -16.38
N ASN A 136 -0.64 4.82 -17.68
CA ASN A 136 -0.89 6.16 -18.20
C ASN A 136 -2.34 6.63 -17.97
N ASN A 137 -3.32 5.72 -18.02
CA ASN A 137 -4.72 6.03 -17.69
C ASN A 137 -4.93 6.30 -16.19
N ASN A 138 -3.97 5.93 -15.35
CA ASN A 138 -3.96 6.15 -13.91
C ASN A 138 -2.74 7.02 -13.50
N ASN A 139 -2.19 7.82 -14.41
CA ASN A 139 -0.96 8.59 -14.18
C ASN A 139 -1.09 9.60 -13.04
N ASP A 140 -2.29 10.09 -12.79
CA ASP A 140 -2.56 11.00 -11.69
C ASP A 140 -2.25 10.39 -10.32
N LEU A 141 -2.32 9.05 -10.17
CA LEU A 141 -1.90 8.35 -8.94
C LEU A 141 -0.42 8.61 -8.61
N MET A 142 0.43 8.85 -9.62
CA MET A 142 1.85 9.15 -9.46
C MET A 142 2.10 10.57 -8.93
N ASN A 143 1.10 11.45 -8.99
CA ASN A 143 1.17 12.85 -8.59
C ASN A 143 0.62 13.09 -7.17
N ILE A 144 0.31 12.03 -6.41
CA ILE A 144 -0.13 12.16 -5.03
C ILE A 144 1.06 12.66 -4.19
N ASN A 145 1.00 13.92 -3.77
CA ASN A 145 2.07 14.61 -3.00
C ASN A 145 2.53 13.85 -1.74
N GLU A 146 1.64 13.06 -1.14
CA GLU A 146 1.88 12.36 0.13
C GLU A 146 1.69 10.85 0.01
N ILE A 147 2.03 10.28 -1.15
CA ILE A 147 1.96 8.82 -1.39
C ILE A 147 2.77 8.03 -0.35
N SER A 148 3.84 8.63 0.19
CA SER A 148 4.67 8.00 1.22
C SER A 148 3.92 7.68 2.51
N LYS A 149 2.82 8.37 2.82
CA LYS A 149 1.98 8.07 3.98
C LYS A 149 1.34 6.67 3.90
N PHE A 150 1.16 6.13 2.68
CA PHE A 150 0.61 4.80 2.46
C PHE A 150 1.63 3.67 2.64
N ASN A 151 2.93 3.98 2.72
CA ASN A 151 3.99 2.97 2.75
C ASN A 151 3.91 2.09 4.00
N ASP A 152 3.73 2.67 5.18
CA ASP A 152 3.66 1.88 6.42
C ASP A 152 2.41 0.99 6.46
N PRO A 153 1.18 1.50 6.20
CA PRO A 153 0.00 0.63 6.15
C PRO A 153 0.08 -0.46 5.07
N PHE A 154 0.58 -0.14 3.89
CA PHE A 154 0.77 -1.10 2.81
C PHE A 154 1.79 -2.19 3.19
N GLY A 155 2.93 -1.80 3.75
CA GLY A 155 3.94 -2.72 4.27
C GLY A 155 3.37 -3.62 5.37
N ILE A 156 2.58 -3.09 6.30
CA ILE A 156 1.93 -3.92 7.32
C ILE A 156 0.96 -4.93 6.71
N LEU A 157 0.14 -4.55 5.72
CA LEU A 157 -0.72 -5.52 5.03
C LEU A 157 0.11 -6.62 4.37
N LEU A 158 1.19 -6.26 3.69
CA LEU A 158 2.12 -7.21 3.10
C LEU A 158 2.64 -8.21 4.15
N LEU A 159 2.88 -7.77 5.39
CA LEU A 159 3.38 -8.61 6.48
C LEU A 159 2.32 -9.62 6.89
N LEU A 160 1.12 -9.10 7.12
CA LEU A 160 0.03 -9.85 7.68
C LEU A 160 -0.41 -10.93 6.70
N TYR A 161 -0.53 -10.60 5.41
CA TYR A 161 -0.82 -11.58 4.37
C TYR A 161 0.26 -12.66 4.26
N TYR A 162 1.54 -12.29 4.22
CA TYR A 162 2.63 -13.28 4.21
C TYR A 162 2.64 -14.15 5.47
N ALA A 163 2.43 -13.54 6.64
CA ALA A 163 2.51 -14.20 7.92
C ALA A 163 1.44 -15.28 8.12
N ILE A 164 0.25 -15.11 7.54
CA ILE A 164 -0.88 -16.05 7.66
C ILE A 164 -0.52 -17.44 7.13
N ASP A 165 0.40 -17.54 6.16
CA ASP A 165 0.82 -18.82 5.55
C ASP A 165 2.01 -19.47 6.27
N LEU A 166 2.53 -18.84 7.33
CA LEU A 166 3.59 -19.43 8.13
C LEU A 166 3.06 -20.58 9.00
N LYS A 167 3.82 -21.68 9.06
CA LYS A 167 3.46 -22.87 9.86
C LYS A 167 3.24 -22.57 11.35
N ASP A 168 4.03 -21.64 11.91
CA ASP A 168 3.97 -21.24 13.32
C ASP A 168 3.11 -19.98 13.52
N TRP A 169 2.17 -19.71 12.63
CA TRP A 169 1.25 -18.57 12.74
C TRP A 169 0.22 -18.82 13.84
N ASN A 170 -0.08 -17.77 14.61
CA ASN A 170 -1.19 -17.74 15.56
C ASN A 170 -1.71 -16.29 15.73
N CYS A 171 -2.93 -16.16 16.28
CA CYS A 171 -3.62 -14.87 16.43
C CYS A 171 -2.79 -13.83 17.22
N THR A 172 -2.09 -14.27 18.26
CA THR A 172 -1.41 -13.36 19.20
C THR A 172 -0.14 -12.78 18.61
N LYS A 173 0.60 -13.55 17.81
CA LYS A 173 1.94 -13.22 17.32
C LYS A 173 2.00 -11.92 16.50
N TYR A 174 0.96 -11.64 15.74
CA TYR A 174 0.87 -10.48 14.83
C TYR A 174 -0.16 -9.43 15.26
N SER A 175 -0.73 -9.58 16.46
CA SER A 175 -1.72 -8.64 17.02
C SER A 175 -1.21 -7.20 17.10
N LYS A 176 0.09 -7.02 17.40
CA LYS A 176 0.72 -5.70 17.41
C LYS A 176 0.69 -5.04 16.02
N ASN A 177 1.02 -5.79 14.97
CA ASN A 177 1.01 -5.27 13.60
C ASN A 177 -0.41 -4.94 13.13
N VAL A 178 -1.40 -5.77 13.50
CA VAL A 178 -2.82 -5.47 13.25
C VAL A 178 -3.24 -4.15 13.90
N ASN A 179 -2.91 -3.95 15.17
CA ASN A 179 -3.26 -2.70 15.88
C ASN A 179 -2.53 -1.48 15.29
N GLU A 180 -1.27 -1.66 14.88
CA GLU A 180 -0.49 -0.63 14.22
C GLU A 180 -1.09 -0.24 12.86
N PHE A 181 -1.59 -1.20 12.08
CA PHE A 181 -2.33 -0.90 10.85
C PHE A 181 -3.56 -0.05 11.14
N VAL A 182 -4.39 -0.45 12.10
CA VAL A 182 -5.63 0.26 12.45
C VAL A 182 -5.35 1.71 12.87
N GLN A 183 -4.31 1.92 13.69
CA GLN A 183 -3.90 3.26 14.12
C GLN A 183 -3.43 4.12 12.94
N LYS A 184 -2.54 3.60 12.09
CA LYS A 184 -2.03 4.34 10.92
C LYS A 184 -3.13 4.61 9.90
N PHE A 185 -4.05 3.67 9.70
CA PHE A 185 -5.21 3.85 8.83
C PHE A 185 -6.13 4.96 9.36
N GLU A 186 -6.35 5.02 10.68
CA GLU A 186 -7.10 6.11 11.31
C GLU A 186 -6.44 7.49 11.05
N GLU A 187 -5.12 7.57 11.16
CA GLU A 187 -4.36 8.79 10.84
C GLU A 187 -4.55 9.20 9.37
N LEU A 188 -4.37 8.26 8.42
CA LEU A 188 -4.61 8.51 6.99
C LEU A 188 -6.04 8.99 6.72
N SER A 189 -7.01 8.42 7.42
CA SER A 189 -8.42 8.77 7.20
C SER A 189 -8.76 10.20 7.63
N LYS A 190 -8.03 10.76 8.60
CA LYS A 190 -8.23 12.12 9.11
C LYS A 190 -7.53 13.17 8.27
N ASP A 191 -6.69 12.76 7.33
CA ASP A 191 -5.90 13.64 6.47
C ASP A 191 -6.78 14.65 5.71
N SER A 192 -6.21 15.81 5.43
CA SER A 192 -6.84 16.86 4.62
C SER A 192 -6.99 16.46 3.15
N ASN A 193 -6.17 15.53 2.66
CA ASN A 193 -6.19 14.98 1.30
C ASN A 193 -7.25 13.89 1.11
N ASN A 194 -7.83 13.36 2.19
CA ASN A 194 -8.97 12.44 2.16
C ASN A 194 -10.30 13.16 1.82
N LYS A 195 -10.33 13.79 0.65
CA LYS A 195 -11.51 14.46 0.08
C LYS A 195 -12.31 13.46 -0.76
N GLU A 196 -13.60 13.73 -0.91
CA GLU A 196 -14.45 12.95 -1.79
C GLU A 196 -13.90 12.98 -3.23
N ASN A 197 -13.91 11.82 -3.90
CA ASN A 197 -13.36 11.59 -5.25
C ASN A 197 -11.86 11.89 -5.41
N SER A 198 -11.09 12.07 -4.32
CA SER A 198 -9.64 12.23 -4.43
C SER A 198 -8.94 10.89 -4.70
N LEU A 199 -7.80 10.96 -5.39
CA LEU A 199 -6.93 9.80 -5.63
C LEU A 199 -6.35 9.24 -4.33
N TYR A 200 -6.12 10.11 -3.35
CA TYR A 200 -5.78 9.71 -1.98
C TYR A 200 -6.86 8.81 -1.38
N LYS A 201 -8.13 9.20 -1.52
CA LYS A 201 -9.27 8.40 -1.05
C LYS A 201 -9.42 7.08 -1.83
N LYS A 202 -9.07 7.05 -3.12
CA LYS A 202 -9.01 5.82 -3.94
C LYS A 202 -8.01 4.83 -3.32
N LEU A 203 -6.76 5.25 -3.07
CA LEU A 203 -5.76 4.40 -2.42
C LEU A 203 -6.14 3.98 -0.99
N LEU A 204 -6.71 4.90 -0.21
CA LEU A 204 -7.18 4.60 1.14
C LEU A 204 -8.28 3.54 1.13
N SER A 205 -9.23 3.66 0.20
CA SER A 205 -10.29 2.66 0.00
C SER A 205 -9.71 1.30 -0.38
N THR A 206 -8.63 1.28 -1.17
CA THR A 206 -7.93 0.05 -1.50
C THR A 206 -7.33 -0.63 -0.28
N LEU A 207 -6.60 0.09 0.57
CA LEU A 207 -6.09 -0.49 1.81
C LEU A 207 -7.20 -0.92 2.77
N SER A 208 -8.32 -0.18 2.82
CA SER A 208 -9.50 -0.54 3.62
C SER A 208 -10.10 -1.87 3.18
N ASN A 209 -10.38 -2.00 1.88
CA ASN A 209 -10.97 -3.22 1.31
C ASN A 209 -10.03 -4.43 1.50
N ASP A 210 -8.72 -4.21 1.34
CA ASP A 210 -7.72 -5.25 1.49
C ASP A 210 -7.57 -5.69 2.96
N TYR A 211 -7.75 -4.78 3.91
CA TYR A 211 -7.83 -5.13 5.33
C TYR A 211 -9.13 -5.86 5.70
N ASP A 212 -10.28 -5.46 5.16
CA ASP A 212 -11.54 -6.16 5.40
C ASP A 212 -11.47 -7.61 4.88
N ASN A 213 -10.82 -7.83 3.74
CA ASN A 213 -10.51 -9.16 3.26
C ASN A 213 -9.58 -9.94 4.19
N LEU A 214 -8.52 -9.29 4.71
CA LEU A 214 -7.62 -9.87 5.69
C LEU A 214 -8.38 -10.29 6.95
N LYS A 215 -9.30 -9.45 7.43
CA LYS A 215 -10.17 -9.73 8.57
C LYS A 215 -11.00 -10.99 8.34
N ASN A 216 -11.61 -11.15 7.16
CA ASN A 216 -12.35 -12.36 6.81
C ASN A 216 -11.46 -13.62 6.85
N ILE A 217 -10.18 -13.52 6.49
CA ILE A 217 -9.22 -14.62 6.59
C ILE A 217 -8.90 -14.93 8.06
N TYR A 218 -8.70 -13.91 8.89
CA TYR A 218 -8.49 -14.07 10.33
C TYR A 218 -9.69 -14.75 11.01
N GLU A 219 -10.91 -14.34 10.66
CA GLU A 219 -12.16 -14.94 11.17
C GLU A 219 -12.26 -16.43 10.81
N LYS A 220 -11.94 -16.81 9.57
CA LYS A 220 -11.87 -18.22 9.13
C LYS A 220 -10.84 -19.05 9.90
N LYS A 221 -9.82 -18.39 10.44
CA LYS A 221 -8.79 -19.01 11.29
C LYS A 221 -9.09 -18.87 12.79
N SER A 222 -10.33 -18.55 13.16
CA SER A 222 -10.80 -18.38 14.54
C SER A 222 -10.06 -17.27 15.31
N CYS A 223 -9.57 -16.24 14.60
CA CYS A 223 -9.00 -15.05 15.20
C CYS A 223 -9.95 -13.86 15.00
N ASN A 224 -10.02 -12.98 16.00
CA ASN A 224 -10.70 -11.70 15.86
C ASN A 224 -9.66 -10.58 15.84
N ILE A 225 -9.79 -9.66 14.89
CA ILE A 225 -8.95 -8.46 14.78
C ILE A 225 -9.81 -7.21 14.86
N SER A 226 -9.21 -6.15 15.40
CA SER A 226 -9.85 -4.85 15.57
C SER A 226 -10.45 -4.36 14.24
N PRO A 227 -11.73 -3.96 14.19
CA PRO A 227 -12.28 -3.39 12.98
C PRO A 227 -11.62 -2.03 12.67
N LEU A 228 -11.69 -1.60 11.41
CA LEU A 228 -11.32 -0.23 11.08
C LEU A 228 -12.30 0.77 11.70
N PRO A 229 -11.82 1.94 12.15
CA PRO A 229 -12.70 2.98 12.66
C PRO A 229 -13.68 3.42 11.57
N LYS A 230 -14.93 3.72 11.96
CA LYS A 230 -15.90 4.33 11.05
C LYS A 230 -15.44 5.74 10.73
N ILE A 231 -15.27 6.04 9.45
CA ILE A 231 -14.83 7.35 8.97
C ILE A 231 -16.01 8.00 8.27
N ASP A 232 -16.50 9.11 8.82
CA ASP A 232 -17.49 9.91 8.15
C ASP A 232 -16.83 10.67 6.99
N PRO A 233 -17.36 10.59 5.75
CA PRO A 233 -16.79 11.31 4.63
C PRO A 233 -16.89 12.82 4.88
N LYS A 234 -15.75 13.52 4.82
CA LYS A 234 -15.73 14.99 4.74
C LYS A 234 -16.39 15.38 3.42
N LYS A 235 -17.66 15.82 3.47
CA LYS A 235 -18.34 16.38 2.30
C LYS A 235 -17.60 17.64 1.88
N ASN A 236 -17.33 17.77 0.58
CA ASN A 236 -16.77 18.99 0.02
C ASN A 236 -17.80 20.12 0.23
N PHE A 237 -17.55 21.04 1.16
CA PHE A 237 -18.20 22.34 1.10
C PHE A 237 -17.53 23.09 -0.06
N VAL A 238 -18.16 23.00 -1.23
CA VAL A 238 -17.90 23.98 -2.29
C VAL A 238 -18.48 25.29 -1.78
N GLU A 239 -17.61 26.17 -1.26
CA GLU A 239 -17.93 27.57 -1.10
C GLU A 239 -18.15 28.14 -2.50
N ASN A 240 -19.39 28.02 -3.00
CA ASN A 240 -19.86 28.92 -4.03
C ASN A 240 -19.93 30.30 -3.37
N SER A 241 -18.88 31.11 -3.54
CA SER A 241 -18.96 32.55 -3.33
C SER A 241 -19.84 33.16 -4.43
N GLY A 242 -21.13 32.84 -4.37
CA GLY A 242 -22.17 33.52 -5.13
C GLY A 242 -22.48 34.83 -4.45
N ILE A 243 -22.06 35.92 -5.07
CA ILE A 243 -22.43 37.27 -4.68
C ILE A 243 -23.95 37.39 -4.72
N ASP A 244 -24.46 37.85 -3.59
CA ASP A 244 -25.83 38.19 -3.22
C ASP A 244 -26.50 39.20 -4.16
N SER A 245 -27.78 38.98 -4.49
CA SER A 245 -28.82 40.01 -4.64
C SER A 245 -30.14 39.41 -5.17
N GLY A 246 -31.21 39.50 -4.35
CA GLY A 246 -32.59 39.51 -4.87
C GLY A 246 -33.65 38.79 -4.02
N GLN A 247 -34.30 39.53 -3.11
CA GLN A 247 -35.46 39.13 -2.29
C GLN A 247 -36.69 38.72 -3.12
N THR A 248 -37.58 37.86 -2.57
CA THR A 248 -39.00 38.16 -2.21
C THR A 248 -39.90 36.90 -2.12
N LEU A 249 -40.38 36.62 -0.89
CA LEU A 249 -41.75 36.24 -0.45
C LEU A 249 -42.51 35.05 -1.08
N GLY A 250 -42.85 34.05 -0.24
CA GLY A 250 -44.24 33.55 -0.19
C GLY A 250 -44.49 32.03 -0.17
N LYS A 251 -44.93 31.54 1.00
CA LYS A 251 -45.89 30.44 1.28
C LYS A 251 -45.40 28.98 1.39
N THR A 252 -45.47 28.47 2.62
CA THR A 252 -45.81 27.08 3.01
C THR A 252 -47.34 26.84 2.89
N PRO A 253 -47.83 25.58 2.77
CA PRO A 253 -48.01 24.63 3.89
C PRO A 253 -47.40 23.24 3.60
N GLU A 254 -46.67 22.61 4.53
CA GLU A 254 -47.17 21.82 5.67
C GLU A 254 -47.66 20.40 5.28
N ILE A 255 -46.76 19.41 5.34
CA ILE A 255 -47.05 18.00 5.69
C ILE A 255 -45.87 17.45 6.51
N THR A 256 -46.00 17.53 7.85
CA THR A 256 -45.80 16.52 8.92
C THR A 256 -45.33 15.12 8.43
N SER A 257 -44.38 14.36 8.98
CA SER A 257 -43.66 14.26 10.26
C SER A 257 -42.44 13.35 9.94
N SER A 258 -41.28 13.47 10.57
CA SER A 258 -41.06 12.79 11.85
C SER A 258 -39.75 13.26 12.50
N SER A 259 -39.86 13.44 13.81
CA SER A 259 -38.90 13.94 14.80
C SER A 259 -37.47 13.40 14.70
N SER A 260 -36.51 14.33 14.53
CA SER A 260 -35.11 14.16 14.92
C SER A 260 -34.97 14.47 16.40
N SER A 261 -34.62 13.47 17.22
CA SER A 261 -34.31 13.65 18.63
C SER A 261 -32.90 14.25 18.79
N ILE A 262 -32.84 15.56 19.03
CA ILE A 262 -31.63 16.26 19.46
C ILE A 262 -31.37 15.88 20.91
N LEU A 263 -30.37 15.05 21.15
CA LEU A 263 -29.88 14.78 22.50
C LEU A 263 -28.76 15.78 22.79
N ASN A 264 -29.14 16.89 23.43
CA ASN A 264 -28.23 17.88 23.97
C ASN A 264 -27.30 17.23 25.00
N THR A 265 -26.02 17.04 24.64
CA THR A 265 -24.98 16.77 25.62
C THR A 265 -24.10 18.00 25.76
N VAL A 266 -24.17 18.57 26.95
CA VAL A 266 -23.42 19.71 27.45
C VAL A 266 -21.92 19.50 27.23
N ILE A 267 -21.27 20.50 26.62
CA ILE A 267 -19.81 20.61 26.53
C ILE A 267 -19.27 20.95 27.92
N PRO A 268 -18.37 20.14 28.52
CA PRO A 268 -17.44 20.63 29.50
C PRO A 268 -16.17 21.09 28.75
N GLY A 269 -15.88 22.37 28.84
CA GLY A 269 -14.62 22.94 28.35
C GLY A 269 -13.40 22.41 29.11
N LEU A 270 -12.24 22.68 28.48
CA LEU A 270 -10.85 22.48 28.95
C LEU A 270 -10.24 21.10 28.71
N SER A 271 -9.54 20.97 27.56
CA SER A 271 -8.20 20.39 27.53
C SER A 271 -7.42 20.93 26.32
N THR A 272 -6.96 22.18 26.43
CA THR A 272 -5.72 22.59 25.79
C THR A 272 -4.56 21.92 26.52
N PHE A 273 -3.50 21.55 25.79
CA PHE A 273 -2.25 20.91 26.21
C PHE A 273 -2.23 19.37 26.21
N ALA A 274 -1.79 18.79 25.09
CA ALA A 274 -0.52 18.05 24.99
C ALA A 274 -0.47 17.15 23.74
N ILE A 275 -0.02 17.69 22.59
CA ILE A 275 0.62 16.86 21.56
C ILE A 275 1.87 17.58 21.04
N PRO A 276 3.01 17.46 21.75
CA PRO A 276 4.29 17.44 21.03
C PRO A 276 5.19 16.24 21.38
N VAL A 277 4.68 15.18 22.02
CA VAL A 277 5.54 14.06 22.48
C VAL A 277 5.39 12.77 21.66
N PHE A 278 4.25 12.54 21.00
CA PHE A 278 4.05 11.31 20.20
C PHE A 278 4.66 11.36 18.79
N LEU A 279 4.88 12.56 18.22
CA LEU A 279 5.56 12.72 16.93
C LEU A 279 7.03 12.28 16.96
N GLY A 280 7.72 12.51 18.09
CA GLY A 280 9.13 12.14 18.25
C GLY A 280 9.38 10.64 18.41
N VAL A 281 8.40 9.88 18.91
CA VAL A 281 8.49 8.42 19.04
C VAL A 281 8.03 7.72 17.77
N ALA A 282 6.96 8.22 17.13
CA ALA A 282 6.52 7.69 15.83
C ALA A 282 7.65 7.77 14.80
N TYR A 283 8.32 8.91 14.63
CA TYR A 283 9.39 9.05 13.62
C TYR A 283 10.54 8.04 13.77
N LYS A 284 10.88 7.63 15.01
CA LYS A 284 11.97 6.66 15.27
C LYS A 284 11.57 5.20 14.97
N TYR A 285 10.28 4.88 14.97
CA TYR A 285 9.77 3.53 14.70
C TYR A 285 9.01 3.41 13.36
N SER A 286 8.56 4.51 12.75
CA SER A 286 7.66 4.54 11.61
C SER A 286 8.34 4.10 10.31
N LEU A 287 9.47 4.71 9.94
CA LEU A 287 10.01 4.54 8.59
C LEU A 287 10.94 3.33 8.43
N PHE A 288 11.59 2.88 9.52
CA PHE A 288 12.58 1.79 9.50
C PHE A 288 12.23 0.62 10.42
N GLY A 289 11.24 0.77 11.30
CA GLY A 289 10.90 -0.26 12.28
C GLY A 289 10.25 -1.47 11.65
N ILE A 290 9.24 -1.24 10.80
CA ILE A 290 8.47 -2.29 10.13
C ILE A 290 9.37 -3.07 9.16
N ASP A 291 10.13 -2.40 8.30
CA ASP A 291 11.05 -3.06 7.36
C ASP A 291 12.14 -3.86 8.08
N LYS A 292 12.75 -3.31 9.14
CA LYS A 292 13.72 -4.08 9.96
C LYS A 292 13.04 -5.23 10.68
N LEU A 293 11.80 -5.09 11.13
CA LEU A 293 11.04 -6.18 11.74
C LEU A 293 10.73 -7.28 10.72
N PHE A 294 10.33 -6.91 9.51
CA PHE A 294 10.13 -7.81 8.39
C PHE A 294 11.40 -8.56 8.03
N GLN A 295 12.48 -7.84 7.73
CA GLN A 295 13.79 -8.41 7.41
C GLN A 295 14.26 -9.33 8.53
N ARG A 296 14.17 -8.91 9.80
CA ARG A 296 14.54 -9.77 10.94
C ARG A 296 13.67 -11.02 11.04
N GLN A 297 12.36 -10.93 10.85
CA GLN A 297 11.48 -12.10 10.89
C GLN A 297 11.74 -13.06 9.73
N TYR A 298 11.91 -12.51 8.53
CA TYR A 298 12.27 -13.25 7.33
C TYR A 298 13.61 -13.98 7.51
N ILE A 299 14.67 -13.26 7.88
CA ILE A 299 16.00 -13.81 8.16
C ILE A 299 15.92 -14.90 9.24
N ARG A 300 15.19 -14.67 10.35
CA ARG A 300 14.98 -15.68 11.39
C ARG A 300 14.31 -16.95 10.85
N ASN A 301 13.28 -16.81 10.02
CA ASN A 301 12.58 -17.96 9.45
C ASN A 301 13.45 -18.70 8.42
N LYS A 302 14.26 -17.97 7.64
CA LYS A 302 15.26 -18.54 6.72
C LYS A 302 16.31 -19.34 7.47
N LEU A 303 16.91 -18.76 8.52
CA LEU A 303 17.86 -19.46 9.40
C LEU A 303 17.26 -20.72 10.04
N LYS A 304 15.99 -20.67 10.46
CA LYS A 304 15.27 -21.85 10.98
C LYS A 304 15.07 -22.94 9.92
N LYS A 305 14.69 -22.59 8.69
CA LYS A 305 14.55 -23.54 7.58
C LYS A 305 15.90 -24.20 7.25
N THR A 306 16.98 -23.42 7.18
CA THR A 306 18.33 -23.95 6.90
C THR A 306 18.83 -24.84 8.02
N LYS A 307 18.65 -24.45 9.29
CA LYS A 307 18.97 -25.30 10.45
C LYS A 307 18.23 -26.63 10.41
N LYS A 308 16.91 -26.61 10.13
CA LYS A 308 16.09 -27.82 10.02
C LYS A 308 16.51 -28.74 8.85
N LYS A 309 16.95 -28.16 7.71
CA LYS A 309 17.52 -28.93 6.60
C LYS A 309 18.85 -29.60 6.96
N MET A 310 19.70 -28.93 7.74
CA MET A 310 20.96 -29.52 8.23
C MET A 310 20.71 -30.66 9.22
N GLU A 311 19.74 -30.50 10.14
CA GLU A 311 19.37 -31.54 11.13
C GLU A 311 18.71 -32.77 10.50
N LEU A 312 18.10 -32.65 9.31
CA LEU A 312 17.49 -33.77 8.57
C LEU A 312 18.49 -34.51 7.66
N ASN A 313 19.68 -33.94 7.44
CA ASN A 313 20.73 -34.50 6.58
C ASN A 313 21.89 -35.12 7.39
N ILE A 314 21.69 -35.33 8.69
CA ILE A 314 22.58 -36.05 9.63
C ILE A 314 21.83 -37.31 10.07
#